data_AF-A0A913ZFF1-F1
#
_entry.id   AF-A0A913ZFF1-F1
#
_cell.length_a   1.000
_cell.length_b   1.000
_cell.length_c   1.000
_cell.angle_alpha   90.00
_cell.angle_beta   90.00
_cell.angle_gamma   90.00
#
_symmetry.space_group_name_H-M   'P 1'
#
loop_
_entity.id
_entity.type
_entity.pdbx_description
1 polymer ?
#
loop_
_entity_poly.entity_id
_entity_poly.type
_entity_poly.pdbx_seq_one_letter_code
_entity_poly.pdbx_strand_id
1 'polypeptide(L)'
;MYSSFVTFYAGGDVISSIFDDDDPSKEREAEMLLEYIEHFNELFEEGKYKDAAMHAASSPKGILRNCETLSRFRAIHARTGKLPPLLVYCEALISSVPAVGSPPDAETSLECVKSALSEDRLDLVMHWLLQERLTCSEPLGHLLYNYTQGKGAGIISKGLPLAEAVYTLVEAHIQAAVCMCKQGKVQAMMDYAINAEFEKDMYMGVLVACPSIALAEVLIQPRGPPGKPTLSVGTVVFELLQTENYAIGVQLLDRVYRSIQAGDLKTSVKDMVLSDLDTTSDAWIQIANKCHDSGLREMALQVQAAVLVLETVKEATDKMLNSFS
;
A
#
# COMPACT_ATOMS: atom_id res chain seq x y z
N MET A 1 68.88 3.79 -46.34
CA MET A 1 68.70 3.15 -47.65
C MET A 1 67.35 2.46 -47.66
N TYR A 2 66.49 2.86 -48.61
CA TYR A 2 65.42 2.12 -49.29
C TYR A 2 64.51 1.21 -48.44
N SER A 3 63.21 1.50 -48.23
CA SER A 3 62.10 1.71 -49.19
C SER A 3 61.84 0.53 -50.13
N SER A 4 60.60 0.03 -50.01
CA SER A 4 59.76 -0.69 -50.99
C SER A 4 60.06 -2.17 -51.24
N PHE A 5 59.05 -3.03 -51.04
CA PHE A 5 58.27 -3.56 -52.16
C PHE A 5 56.94 -4.18 -51.69
N VAL A 6 55.87 -3.71 -52.33
CA VAL A 6 54.53 -4.29 -52.36
C VAL A 6 54.52 -5.37 -53.45
N THR A 7 53.87 -6.51 -53.21
CA THR A 7 53.21 -7.26 -54.29
C THR A 7 51.96 -7.97 -53.78
N PHE A 8 50.86 -7.60 -54.42
CA PHE A 8 49.50 -8.13 -54.39
C PHE A 8 49.44 -9.55 -55.01
N TYR A 9 48.56 -10.42 -54.50
CA TYR A 9 47.69 -11.26 -55.33
C TYR A 9 46.36 -11.52 -54.60
N ALA A 10 45.30 -11.42 -55.39
CA ALA A 10 43.89 -11.47 -55.04
C ALA A 10 43.37 -12.90 -54.78
N GLY A 11 42.23 -12.99 -54.10
CA GLY A 11 41.44 -14.19 -53.85
C GLY A 11 40.70 -13.95 -52.54
N GLY A 12 39.54 -13.30 -52.55
CA GLY A 12 38.29 -13.98 -52.87
C GLY A 12 37.78 -14.58 -51.56
N ASP A 13 36.97 -13.81 -50.83
CA ASP A 13 35.98 -14.26 -49.83
C ASP A 13 35.50 -13.06 -48.99
N VAL A 14 34.86 -12.09 -49.65
CA VAL A 14 34.09 -11.02 -49.00
C VAL A 14 32.58 -11.24 -49.19
N ILE A 15 32.16 -12.42 -49.64
CA ILE A 15 30.74 -12.71 -49.93
C ILE A 15 30.40 -14.15 -49.54
N SER A 16 30.49 -14.50 -48.25
CA SER A 16 30.04 -15.83 -47.79
C SER A 16 29.57 -15.88 -46.33
N SER A 17 29.09 -14.78 -45.75
CA SER A 17 28.45 -14.83 -44.42
C SER A 17 27.19 -13.97 -44.30
N ILE A 18 26.56 -13.63 -45.43
CA ILE A 18 25.27 -12.91 -45.49
C ILE A 18 24.12 -13.89 -45.84
N PHE A 19 24.43 -15.14 -46.15
CA PHE A 19 23.41 -16.17 -46.35
C PHE A 19 22.92 -16.68 -45.00
N ASP A 20 21.76 -16.12 -44.61
CA ASP A 20 20.59 -16.91 -44.28
C ASP A 20 20.78 -17.95 -43.16
N ASP A 21 20.67 -17.48 -41.92
CA ASP A 21 20.21 -18.31 -40.79
C ASP A 21 18.68 -18.52 -40.91
N ASP A 22 18.24 -18.90 -42.12
CA ASP A 22 16.86 -19.15 -42.52
C ASP A 22 16.47 -20.54 -42.02
N ASP A 23 16.31 -20.63 -40.70
CA ASP A 23 15.86 -21.81 -39.99
C ASP A 23 14.37 -22.03 -40.30
N PRO A 24 14.00 -23.06 -41.10
CA PRO A 24 12.62 -23.28 -41.52
C PRO A 24 11.64 -23.50 -40.36
N SER A 25 12.16 -23.83 -39.16
CA SER A 25 11.35 -23.96 -37.95
C SER A 25 10.91 -22.59 -37.39
N LYS A 26 11.76 -21.57 -37.49
CA LYS A 26 11.44 -20.19 -37.05
C LYS A 26 10.43 -19.54 -37.99
N GLU A 27 10.59 -19.76 -39.30
CA GLU A 27 9.64 -19.25 -40.31
C GLU A 27 8.25 -19.85 -40.10
N ARG A 28 8.14 -21.17 -39.98
CA ARG A 28 6.87 -21.86 -39.71
C ARG A 28 6.23 -21.44 -38.39
N GLU A 29 7.04 -21.19 -37.37
CA GLU A 29 6.54 -20.67 -36.11
C GLU A 29 5.97 -19.25 -36.28
N ALA A 30 6.67 -18.37 -37.00
CA ALA A 30 6.19 -17.02 -37.28
C ALA A 30 4.87 -17.03 -38.07
N GLU A 31 4.74 -17.89 -39.09
CA GLU A 31 3.50 -18.10 -39.84
C GLU A 31 2.34 -18.51 -38.92
N MET A 32 2.56 -19.50 -38.05
CA MET A 32 1.55 -19.94 -37.08
C MET A 32 1.12 -18.81 -36.13
N LEU A 33 2.05 -17.96 -35.68
CA LEU A 33 1.72 -16.83 -34.82
C LEU A 33 0.92 -15.76 -35.57
N LEU A 34 1.23 -15.51 -36.85
CA LEU A 34 0.48 -14.58 -37.69
C LEU A 34 -0.95 -15.08 -37.96
N GLU A 35 -1.12 -16.35 -38.34
CA GLU A 35 -2.45 -16.97 -38.50
C GLU A 35 -3.29 -16.85 -37.22
N TYR A 36 -2.65 -17.00 -36.05
CA TYR A 36 -3.33 -16.86 -34.77
C TYR A 36 -3.83 -15.44 -34.50
N ILE A 37 -3.06 -14.42 -34.90
CA ILE A 37 -3.43 -13.00 -34.79
C ILE A 37 -4.53 -12.65 -35.79
N GLU A 38 -4.44 -13.16 -37.03
CA GLU A 38 -5.47 -12.95 -38.05
C GLU A 38 -6.81 -13.51 -37.61
N HIS A 39 -6.84 -14.74 -37.09
CA HIS A 39 -8.07 -15.33 -36.58
C HIS A 39 -8.66 -14.56 -35.39
N PHE A 40 -7.81 -14.01 -34.52
CA PHE A 40 -8.28 -13.10 -33.46
C PHE A 40 -8.99 -11.88 -34.04
N ASN A 41 -8.40 -11.25 -35.06
CA ASN A 41 -8.97 -10.06 -35.69
C ASN A 41 -10.33 -10.37 -36.34
N GLU A 42 -10.45 -11.49 -37.06
CA GLU A 42 -11.71 -11.95 -37.66
C GLU A 42 -12.81 -12.08 -36.61
N LEU A 43 -12.55 -12.81 -35.52
CA LEU A 43 -13.52 -12.99 -34.42
C LEU A 43 -13.92 -11.64 -33.80
N PHE A 44 -12.98 -10.72 -33.67
CA PHE A 44 -13.21 -9.40 -33.08
C PHE A 44 -14.08 -8.51 -33.99
N GLU A 45 -13.80 -8.49 -35.29
CA GLU A 45 -14.56 -7.74 -36.30
C GLU A 45 -15.99 -8.26 -36.47
N GLU A 46 -16.18 -9.58 -36.39
CA GLU A 46 -17.51 -10.22 -36.39
C GLU A 46 -18.32 -9.94 -35.10
N GLY A 47 -17.71 -9.32 -34.08
CA GLY A 47 -18.33 -9.06 -32.79
C GLY A 47 -18.49 -10.31 -31.91
N LYS A 48 -17.76 -11.39 -32.22
CA LYS A 48 -17.70 -12.63 -31.42
C LYS A 48 -16.72 -12.47 -30.24
N TYR A 49 -16.96 -11.47 -29.40
CA TYR A 49 -16.02 -11.08 -28.33
C TYR A 49 -15.71 -12.18 -27.33
N LYS A 50 -16.65 -13.10 -27.06
CA LYS A 50 -16.42 -14.24 -26.17
C LYS A 50 -15.40 -15.22 -26.76
N ASP A 51 -15.53 -15.53 -28.04
CA ASP A 51 -14.64 -16.46 -28.73
C ASP A 51 -13.27 -15.81 -28.93
N ALA A 52 -13.24 -14.52 -29.31
CA ALA A 52 -12.02 -13.72 -29.40
C ALA A 52 -11.27 -13.66 -28.06
N ALA A 53 -11.99 -13.51 -26.93
CA ALA A 53 -11.41 -13.50 -25.60
C ALA A 53 -10.75 -14.82 -25.23
N MET A 54 -11.43 -15.94 -25.46
CA MET A 54 -10.89 -17.28 -25.22
C MET A 54 -9.65 -17.54 -26.08
N HIS A 55 -9.71 -17.21 -27.37
CA HIS A 55 -8.61 -17.36 -28.32
C HIS A 55 -7.40 -16.53 -27.88
N ALA A 56 -7.58 -15.24 -27.57
CA ALA A 56 -6.49 -14.40 -27.08
C ALA A 56 -5.86 -14.93 -25.77
N ALA A 57 -6.69 -15.37 -24.82
CA ALA A 57 -6.24 -15.87 -23.52
C ALA A 57 -5.44 -17.18 -23.61
N SER A 58 -5.68 -18.00 -24.64
CA SER A 58 -4.98 -19.25 -24.95
C SER A 58 -3.82 -19.09 -25.95
N SER A 59 -3.47 -17.85 -26.31
CA SER A 59 -2.52 -17.61 -27.38
C SER A 59 -1.12 -18.21 -27.14
N PRO A 60 -0.50 -18.82 -28.16
CA PRO A 60 0.84 -19.39 -28.05
C PRO A 60 1.84 -18.32 -27.64
N LYS A 61 2.75 -18.64 -26.73
CA LYS A 61 3.72 -17.69 -26.14
C LYS A 61 3.09 -16.43 -25.53
N GLY A 62 1.76 -16.41 -25.33
CA GLY A 62 1.03 -15.23 -24.88
C GLY A 62 1.07 -14.05 -25.86
N ILE A 63 1.21 -14.28 -27.17
CA ILE A 63 1.31 -13.19 -28.17
C ILE A 63 0.13 -12.20 -28.13
N LEU A 64 -1.06 -12.63 -27.69
CA LEU A 64 -2.25 -11.79 -27.53
C LEU A 64 -2.56 -11.46 -26.06
N ARG A 65 -1.72 -11.90 -25.11
CA ARG A 65 -1.85 -11.56 -23.68
C ARG A 65 -1.11 -10.25 -23.39
N ASN A 66 -1.50 -9.18 -24.07
CA ASN A 66 -0.80 -7.89 -24.04
C ASN A 66 -1.75 -6.70 -23.86
N CYS A 67 -1.19 -5.52 -23.56
CA CYS A 67 -1.95 -4.29 -23.33
C CYS A 67 -2.73 -3.81 -24.56
N GLU A 68 -2.28 -4.13 -25.79
CA GLU A 68 -2.99 -3.77 -27.02
C GLU A 68 -4.33 -4.53 -27.11
N THR A 69 -4.29 -5.85 -26.88
CA THR A 69 -5.48 -6.71 -26.88
C THR A 69 -6.47 -6.26 -25.80
N LEU A 70 -5.98 -5.95 -24.60
CA LEU A 70 -6.81 -5.39 -23.54
C LEU A 70 -7.46 -4.06 -23.96
N SER A 71 -6.70 -3.17 -24.58
CA SER A 71 -7.18 -1.86 -25.05
C SER A 71 -8.28 -1.99 -26.11
N ARG A 72 -8.18 -2.99 -27.00
CA ARG A 72 -9.23 -3.29 -27.98
C ARG A 72 -10.53 -3.70 -27.29
N PHE A 73 -10.50 -4.61 -26.33
CA PHE A 73 -11.68 -4.99 -25.56
C PHE A 73 -12.26 -3.82 -24.74
N ARG A 74 -11.40 -2.99 -24.15
CA ARG A 74 -11.79 -1.80 -23.38
C ARG A 74 -12.54 -0.76 -24.23
N ALA A 75 -12.21 -0.64 -25.52
CA ALA A 75 -12.87 0.30 -26.43
C ALA A 75 -14.34 -0.08 -26.73
N ILE A 76 -14.74 -1.33 -26.47
CA ILE A 76 -16.09 -1.81 -26.76
C ILE A 76 -17.03 -1.54 -25.58
N HIS A 77 -18.07 -0.76 -25.85
CA HIS A 77 -19.12 -0.50 -24.87
C HIS A 77 -20.07 -1.70 -24.76
N ALA A 78 -20.43 -2.08 -23.54
CA ALA A 78 -21.37 -3.16 -23.29
C ALA A 78 -22.75 -2.85 -23.88
N ARG A 79 -23.38 -3.84 -24.52
CA ARG A 79 -24.80 -3.77 -24.88
C ARG A 79 -25.65 -4.14 -23.66
N THR A 80 -26.78 -3.46 -23.47
CA THR A 80 -27.69 -3.68 -22.33
C THR A 80 -27.99 -5.17 -22.10
N GLY A 81 -27.70 -5.66 -20.90
CA GLY A 81 -28.01 -7.03 -20.47
C GLY A 81 -26.95 -8.09 -20.79
N LYS A 82 -25.80 -7.74 -21.36
CA LYS A 82 -24.64 -8.64 -21.53
C LYS A 82 -23.44 -8.13 -20.74
N LEU A 83 -22.59 -9.05 -20.28
CA LEU A 83 -21.32 -8.70 -19.64
C LEU A 83 -20.47 -7.84 -20.59
N PRO A 84 -19.75 -6.82 -20.07
CA PRO A 84 -18.83 -6.02 -20.87
C PRO A 84 -17.77 -6.91 -21.54
N PRO A 85 -17.44 -6.70 -22.83
CA PRO A 85 -16.39 -7.47 -23.51
C PRO A 85 -15.05 -7.48 -22.78
N LEU A 86 -14.69 -6.37 -22.12
CA LEU A 86 -13.50 -6.30 -21.26
C LEU A 86 -13.55 -7.30 -20.11
N LEU A 87 -14.68 -7.42 -19.41
CA LEU A 87 -14.83 -8.38 -18.31
C LEU A 87 -14.76 -9.81 -18.82
N VAL A 88 -15.34 -10.10 -19.99
CA VAL A 88 -15.27 -11.42 -20.64
C VAL A 88 -13.82 -11.78 -20.97
N TYR A 89 -13.04 -10.85 -21.52
CA TYR A 89 -11.61 -11.05 -21.76
C TYR A 89 -10.83 -11.27 -20.46
N CYS A 90 -11.09 -10.48 -19.42
CA CYS A 90 -10.44 -10.64 -18.12
C CYS A 90 -10.73 -12.00 -17.46
N GLU A 91 -11.98 -12.47 -17.49
CA GLU A 91 -12.33 -13.81 -17.02
C GLU A 91 -11.57 -14.90 -17.78
N ALA A 92 -11.48 -14.81 -19.11
CA ALA A 92 -10.72 -15.77 -19.93
C ALA A 92 -9.22 -15.72 -19.63
N LEU A 93 -8.64 -14.52 -19.57
CA LEU A 93 -7.22 -14.27 -19.33
C LEU A 93 -6.75 -14.83 -17.98
N ILE A 94 -7.55 -14.59 -16.94
CA ILE A 94 -7.29 -15.05 -15.57
C ILE A 94 -7.55 -16.57 -15.47
N SER A 95 -8.55 -17.08 -16.17
CA SER A 95 -8.85 -18.52 -16.19
C SER A 95 -7.74 -19.35 -16.84
N SER A 96 -6.98 -18.77 -17.79
CA SER A 96 -5.86 -19.47 -18.44
C SER A 96 -4.53 -19.40 -17.70
N VAL A 97 -4.42 -18.63 -16.59
CA VAL A 97 -3.19 -18.55 -15.78
C VAL A 97 -2.62 -19.92 -15.39
N PRO A 98 -3.40 -20.93 -14.95
CA PRO A 98 -2.86 -22.24 -14.64
C PRO A 98 -2.22 -22.97 -15.83
N ALA A 99 -2.70 -22.71 -17.05
CA ALA A 99 -2.17 -23.32 -18.27
C ALA A 99 -0.95 -22.56 -18.81
N VAL A 100 -0.96 -21.23 -18.72
CA VAL A 100 0.14 -20.36 -19.17
C VAL A 100 1.31 -20.35 -18.17
N GLY A 101 1.02 -20.55 -16.88
CA GLY A 101 2.01 -20.56 -15.81
C GLY A 101 2.37 -19.16 -15.27
N SER A 102 1.73 -18.09 -15.73
CA SER A 102 1.97 -16.73 -15.24
C SER A 102 0.70 -15.87 -15.18
N PRO A 103 0.53 -15.05 -14.12
CA PRO A 103 -0.55 -14.08 -14.04
C PRO A 103 -0.35 -12.94 -15.05
N PRO A 104 -1.42 -12.21 -15.42
CA PRO A 104 -1.28 -10.97 -16.18
C PRO A 104 -0.43 -9.95 -15.40
N ASP A 105 0.19 -9.01 -16.10
CA ASP A 105 0.97 -7.94 -15.48
C ASP A 105 0.13 -7.06 -14.52
N ALA A 106 0.77 -6.18 -13.77
CA ALA A 106 0.12 -5.35 -12.76
C ALA A 106 -0.94 -4.38 -13.33
N GLU A 107 -0.71 -3.80 -14.52
CA GLU A 107 -1.63 -2.86 -15.15
C GLU A 107 -2.86 -3.60 -15.71
N THR A 108 -2.63 -4.72 -16.39
CA THR A 108 -3.68 -5.63 -16.87
C THR A 108 -4.52 -6.19 -15.72
N SER A 109 -3.87 -6.64 -14.64
CA SER A 109 -4.54 -7.12 -13.42
C SER A 109 -5.43 -6.02 -12.82
N LEU A 110 -4.92 -4.79 -12.74
CA LEU A 110 -5.65 -3.64 -12.23
C LEU A 110 -6.89 -3.32 -13.08
N GLU A 111 -6.77 -3.27 -14.40
CA GLU A 111 -7.91 -3.02 -15.31
C GLU A 111 -8.96 -4.13 -15.23
N CYS A 112 -8.54 -5.40 -15.07
CA CYS A 112 -9.48 -6.49 -14.87
C CYS A 112 -10.24 -6.40 -13.55
N VAL A 113 -9.58 -6.02 -12.46
CA VAL A 113 -10.26 -5.76 -11.19
C VAL A 113 -11.21 -4.56 -11.31
N LYS A 114 -10.80 -3.47 -11.96
CA LYS A 114 -11.69 -2.31 -12.22
C LYS A 114 -12.96 -2.74 -12.96
N SER A 115 -12.81 -3.53 -14.03
CA SER A 115 -13.94 -4.01 -14.83
C SER A 115 -14.87 -4.96 -14.05
N ALA A 116 -14.35 -5.76 -13.12
CA ALA A 116 -15.18 -6.61 -12.27
C ALA A 116 -15.95 -5.78 -11.22
N LEU A 117 -15.28 -4.82 -10.59
CA LEU A 117 -15.89 -3.97 -9.56
C LEU A 117 -16.94 -3.01 -10.13
N SER A 118 -16.82 -2.57 -11.39
CA SER A 118 -17.87 -1.77 -12.06
C SER A 118 -19.17 -2.56 -12.26
N GLU A 119 -19.09 -3.88 -12.30
CA GLU A 119 -20.23 -4.80 -12.39
C GLU A 119 -20.64 -5.35 -11.00
N ASP A 120 -20.17 -4.72 -9.91
CA ASP A 120 -20.36 -5.12 -8.51
C ASP A 120 -19.92 -6.58 -8.19
N ARG A 121 -18.99 -7.14 -9.00
CA ARG A 121 -18.49 -8.52 -8.86
C ARG A 121 -17.29 -8.64 -7.90
N LEU A 122 -17.46 -8.22 -6.65
CA LEU A 122 -16.43 -8.40 -5.62
C LEU A 122 -16.14 -9.89 -5.33
N ASP A 123 -17.13 -10.75 -5.50
CA ASP A 123 -17.02 -12.21 -5.40
C ASP A 123 -15.99 -12.77 -6.39
N LEU A 124 -15.99 -12.25 -7.62
CA LEU A 124 -15.08 -12.66 -8.68
C LEU A 124 -13.65 -12.25 -8.37
N VAL A 125 -13.46 -11.00 -7.94
CA VAL A 125 -12.15 -10.48 -7.52
C VAL A 125 -11.58 -11.26 -6.36
N MET A 126 -12.41 -11.56 -5.36
CA MET A 126 -12.04 -12.42 -4.22
C MET A 126 -11.56 -13.79 -4.70
N HIS A 127 -12.28 -14.41 -5.62
CA HIS A 127 -11.90 -15.69 -6.20
C HIS A 127 -10.54 -15.62 -6.92
N TRP A 128 -10.32 -14.58 -7.74
CA TRP A 128 -9.06 -14.41 -8.45
C TRP A 128 -7.85 -14.23 -7.53
N LEU A 129 -8.00 -13.43 -6.47
CA LEU A 129 -6.94 -13.21 -5.47
C LEU A 129 -6.64 -14.49 -4.67
N LEU A 130 -7.67 -15.22 -4.23
CA LEU A 130 -7.52 -16.49 -3.50
C LEU A 130 -6.83 -17.58 -4.31
N GLN A 131 -6.88 -17.48 -5.65
CA GLN A 131 -6.22 -18.41 -6.56
C GLN A 131 -4.84 -17.91 -7.03
N GLU A 132 -4.36 -16.79 -6.49
CA GLU A 132 -3.07 -16.17 -6.86
C GLU A 132 -2.94 -15.90 -8.36
N ARG A 133 -4.06 -15.57 -9.03
CA ARG A 133 -4.09 -15.39 -10.50
C ARG A 133 -4.00 -13.93 -10.95
N LEU A 134 -3.68 -13.04 -10.03
CA LEU A 134 -3.51 -11.61 -10.28
C LEU A 134 -2.13 -11.18 -9.81
N THR A 135 -1.50 -10.29 -10.56
CA THR A 135 -0.30 -9.59 -10.08
C THR A 135 -0.76 -8.49 -9.13
N CYS A 136 -0.51 -8.68 -7.84
CA CYS A 136 -0.82 -7.70 -6.81
C CYS A 136 0.08 -6.46 -6.94
N SER A 137 -0.51 -5.29 -6.72
CA SER A 137 0.19 -4.01 -6.77
C SER A 137 -0.45 -3.02 -5.80
N GLU A 138 0.30 -2.01 -5.37
CA GLU A 138 -0.24 -0.98 -4.47
C GLU A 138 -1.48 -0.27 -5.07
N PRO A 139 -1.54 0.08 -6.38
CA PRO A 139 -2.76 0.62 -6.99
C PRO A 139 -3.97 -0.34 -6.92
N LEU A 140 -3.74 -1.66 -6.98
CA LEU A 140 -4.80 -2.66 -6.84
C LEU A 140 -5.36 -2.67 -5.41
N GLY A 141 -4.49 -2.57 -4.41
CA GLY A 141 -4.90 -2.41 -3.00
C GLY A 141 -5.75 -1.15 -2.80
N HIS A 142 -5.32 -0.02 -3.38
CA HIS A 142 -6.08 1.23 -3.35
C HIS A 142 -7.45 1.12 -3.99
N LEU A 143 -7.54 0.43 -5.13
CA LEU A 143 -8.80 0.22 -5.82
C LEU A 143 -9.80 -0.56 -4.94
N LEU A 144 -9.34 -1.63 -4.28
CA LEU A 144 -10.18 -2.42 -3.36
C LEU A 144 -10.60 -1.60 -2.14
N TYR A 145 -9.65 -0.88 -1.54
CA TYR A 145 -9.92 -0.02 -0.40
C TYR A 145 -10.96 1.06 -0.75
N ASN A 146 -10.78 1.75 -1.89
CA ASN A 146 -11.69 2.78 -2.37
C ASN A 146 -13.07 2.23 -2.71
N TYR A 147 -13.15 1.01 -3.25
CA TYR A 147 -14.42 0.34 -3.52
C TYR A 147 -15.24 0.11 -2.25
N THR A 148 -14.61 -0.05 -1.08
CA THR A 148 -15.35 -0.18 0.19
C THR A 148 -15.92 1.13 0.72
N GLN A 149 -15.42 2.29 0.26
CA GLN A 149 -15.85 3.58 0.79
C GLN A 149 -17.31 3.85 0.44
N GLY A 150 -18.14 4.13 1.44
CA GLY A 150 -19.56 4.40 1.26
C GLY A 150 -20.44 3.19 0.90
N LYS A 151 -19.89 1.97 0.88
CA LYS A 151 -20.68 0.73 0.67
C LYS A 151 -21.26 0.21 1.99
N GLY A 152 -22.24 -0.70 1.90
CA GLY A 152 -22.85 -1.33 3.07
C GLY A 152 -21.89 -2.26 3.83
N ALA A 153 -22.19 -2.54 5.10
CA ALA A 153 -21.35 -3.32 6.01
C ALA A 153 -20.91 -4.69 5.43
N GLY A 154 -21.78 -5.36 4.67
CA GLY A 154 -21.45 -6.66 4.05
C GLY A 154 -20.39 -6.61 2.95
N ILE A 155 -20.26 -5.47 2.26
CA ILE A 155 -19.18 -5.23 1.28
C ILE A 155 -17.91 -4.83 2.02
N ILE A 156 -18.02 -3.92 3.00
CA ILE A 156 -16.88 -3.48 3.82
C ILE A 156 -16.20 -4.68 4.49
N SER A 157 -16.98 -5.58 5.10
CA SER A 157 -16.47 -6.76 5.80
C SER A 157 -15.72 -7.75 4.91
N LYS A 158 -15.93 -7.69 3.59
CA LYS A 158 -15.24 -8.55 2.61
C LYS A 158 -14.12 -7.82 1.89
N GLY A 159 -14.33 -6.55 1.54
CA GLY A 159 -13.38 -5.75 0.75
C GLY A 159 -12.18 -5.26 1.55
N LEU A 160 -12.36 -4.85 2.82
CA LEU A 160 -11.22 -4.39 3.63
C LEU A 160 -10.17 -5.50 3.87
N PRO A 161 -10.54 -6.74 4.21
CA PRO A 161 -9.58 -7.85 4.27
C PRO A 161 -8.85 -8.12 2.94
N LEU A 162 -9.52 -7.92 1.80
CA LEU A 162 -8.87 -8.11 0.49
C LEU A 162 -7.84 -7.00 0.22
N ALA A 163 -8.18 -5.75 0.52
CA ALA A 163 -7.22 -4.65 0.43
C ALA A 163 -6.03 -4.87 1.38
N GLU A 164 -6.29 -5.28 2.62
CA GLU A 164 -5.27 -5.67 3.60
C GLU A 164 -4.33 -6.74 3.04
N ALA A 165 -4.87 -7.84 2.52
CA ALA A 165 -4.08 -8.94 1.96
C ALA A 165 -3.19 -8.46 0.80
N VAL A 166 -3.73 -7.66 -0.11
CA VAL A 166 -2.96 -7.09 -1.22
C VAL A 166 -1.85 -6.17 -0.71
N TYR A 167 -2.14 -5.29 0.24
CA TYR A 167 -1.14 -4.39 0.82
C TYR A 167 -0.03 -5.15 1.57
N THR A 168 -0.37 -6.22 2.29
CA THR A 168 0.61 -7.09 2.94
C THR A 168 1.52 -7.80 1.92
N LEU A 169 0.96 -8.29 0.80
CA LEU A 169 1.74 -8.96 -0.25
C LEU A 169 2.72 -8.03 -0.96
N VAL A 170 2.39 -6.73 -1.08
CA VAL A 170 3.24 -5.73 -1.76
C VAL A 170 4.04 -4.87 -0.77
N GLU A 171 4.07 -5.25 0.50
CA GLU A 171 4.81 -4.56 1.57
C GLU A 171 4.41 -3.07 1.76
N ALA A 172 3.17 -2.72 1.39
CA ALA A 172 2.57 -1.42 1.69
C ALA A 172 2.06 -1.40 3.14
N HIS A 173 3.02 -1.42 4.07
CA HIS A 173 2.81 -1.68 5.49
C HIS A 173 1.81 -0.74 6.18
N ILE A 174 1.91 0.58 5.94
CA ILE A 174 1.03 1.57 6.56
C ILE A 174 -0.42 1.34 6.12
N GLN A 175 -0.63 1.08 4.83
CA GLN A 175 -1.94 0.85 4.23
C GLN A 175 -2.56 -0.46 4.74
N ALA A 176 -1.76 -1.51 4.90
CA ALA A 176 -2.19 -2.77 5.52
C ALA A 176 -2.65 -2.53 6.98
N ALA A 177 -1.84 -1.83 7.77
CA ALA A 177 -2.16 -1.48 9.16
C ALA A 177 -3.43 -0.60 9.27
N VAL A 178 -3.60 0.37 8.37
CA VAL A 178 -4.82 1.19 8.29
C VAL A 178 -6.05 0.32 8.01
N CYS A 179 -5.95 -0.67 7.11
CA CYS A 179 -7.04 -1.61 6.84
C CYS A 179 -7.40 -2.44 8.08
N MET A 180 -6.41 -2.91 8.85
CA MET A 180 -6.64 -3.63 10.12
C MET A 180 -7.34 -2.75 11.16
N CYS A 181 -6.90 -1.50 11.32
CA CYS A 181 -7.53 -0.53 12.22
C CYS A 181 -8.98 -0.24 11.85
N LYS A 182 -9.28 -0.06 10.56
CA LYS A 182 -10.66 0.17 10.06
C LYS A 182 -11.58 -1.03 10.24
N GLN A 183 -11.02 -2.23 10.35
CA GLN A 183 -11.74 -3.44 10.73
C GLN A 183 -11.93 -3.60 12.26
N GLY A 184 -11.41 -2.67 13.06
CA GLY A 184 -11.41 -2.76 14.52
C GLY A 184 -10.37 -3.71 15.09
N LYS A 185 -9.44 -4.22 14.26
CA LYS A 185 -8.42 -5.20 14.64
C LYS A 185 -7.13 -4.52 15.10
N VAL A 186 -7.23 -3.60 16.07
CA VAL A 186 -6.08 -2.80 16.54
C VAL A 186 -4.95 -3.68 17.09
N GLN A 187 -5.28 -4.75 17.82
CA GLN A 187 -4.26 -5.67 18.36
C GLN A 187 -3.52 -6.43 17.25
N ALA A 188 -4.24 -6.95 16.25
CA ALA A 188 -3.60 -7.60 15.09
C ALA A 188 -2.72 -6.63 14.30
N MET A 189 -3.12 -5.36 14.20
CA MET A 189 -2.28 -4.31 13.64
C MET A 189 -0.97 -4.16 14.41
N MET A 190 -1.01 -4.16 15.75
CA MET A 190 0.22 -4.08 16.54
C MET A 190 1.13 -5.29 16.34
N ASP A 191 0.56 -6.50 16.30
CA ASP A 191 1.34 -7.73 16.07
C ASP A 191 2.01 -7.69 14.69
N TYR A 192 1.26 -7.25 13.67
CA TYR A 192 1.79 -7.03 12.33
C TYR A 192 2.91 -6.00 12.32
N ALA A 193 2.71 -4.84 12.95
CA ALA A 193 3.69 -3.76 13.02
C ALA A 193 4.98 -4.16 13.74
N ILE A 194 4.91 -5.03 14.74
CA ILE A 194 6.10 -5.61 15.39
C ILE A 194 6.85 -6.51 14.40
N ASN A 195 6.16 -7.41 13.72
CA ASN A 195 6.78 -8.34 12.79
C ASN A 195 7.37 -7.66 11.54
N ALA A 196 6.74 -6.57 11.11
CA ALA A 196 7.20 -5.72 10.01
C ALA A 196 8.18 -4.61 10.48
N GLU A 197 8.63 -4.65 11.74
CA GLU A 197 9.64 -3.74 12.30
C GLU A 197 9.32 -2.24 12.13
N PHE A 198 8.08 -1.83 12.42
CA PHE A 198 7.66 -0.44 12.26
C PHE A 198 8.52 0.55 13.04
N GLU A 199 8.93 1.62 12.35
CA GLU A 199 9.49 2.81 12.95
C GLU A 199 8.40 3.74 13.51
N LYS A 200 8.78 4.72 14.33
CA LYS A 200 7.85 5.67 14.95
C LYS A 200 6.99 6.39 13.92
N ASP A 201 7.58 6.82 12.81
CA ASP A 201 6.90 7.56 11.75
C ASP A 201 5.82 6.71 11.07
N MET A 202 6.01 5.40 10.98
CA MET A 202 5.00 4.49 10.43
C MET A 202 3.79 4.36 11.36
N TYR A 203 4.02 4.22 12.68
CA TYR A 203 2.93 4.24 13.66
C TYR A 203 2.16 5.57 13.63
N MET A 204 2.87 6.69 13.52
CA MET A 204 2.26 8.01 13.37
C MET A 204 1.46 8.11 12.07
N GLY A 205 1.98 7.60 10.95
CA GLY A 205 1.26 7.56 9.67
C GLY A 205 -0.06 6.79 9.76
N VAL A 206 -0.08 5.65 10.47
CA VAL A 206 -1.32 4.89 10.72
C VAL A 206 -2.29 5.69 11.60
N LEU A 207 -1.79 6.36 12.65
CA LEU A 207 -2.61 7.17 13.55
C LEU A 207 -3.28 8.34 12.80
N VAL A 208 -2.53 9.04 11.96
CA VAL A 208 -3.04 10.16 11.15
C VAL A 208 -4.06 9.67 10.12
N ALA A 209 -3.81 8.53 9.46
CA ALA A 209 -4.70 7.98 8.45
C ALA A 209 -5.98 7.34 9.03
N CYS A 210 -5.94 6.83 10.27
CA CYS A 210 -7.10 6.24 10.93
C CYS A 210 -7.18 6.61 12.43
N PRO A 211 -7.47 7.89 12.75
CA PRO A 211 -7.52 8.35 14.14
C PRO A 211 -8.61 7.62 14.91
N SER A 212 -8.24 6.95 15.99
CA SER A 212 -9.18 6.32 16.92
C SER A 212 -8.60 6.27 18.32
N ILE A 213 -9.49 6.34 19.32
CA ILE A 213 -9.06 6.27 20.72
C ILE A 213 -8.40 4.92 21.04
N ALA A 214 -8.93 3.82 20.49
CA ALA A 214 -8.39 2.48 20.69
C ALA A 214 -6.97 2.35 20.13
N LEU A 215 -6.70 2.92 18.95
CA LEU A 215 -5.36 2.96 18.39
C LEU A 215 -4.42 3.79 19.25
N ALA A 216 -4.82 5.02 19.59
CA ALA A 216 -4.00 5.93 20.37
C ALA A 216 -3.63 5.35 21.75
N GLU A 217 -4.57 4.69 22.43
CA GLU A 217 -4.33 4.01 23.70
C GLU A 217 -3.29 2.90 23.59
N VAL A 218 -3.38 2.06 22.55
CA VAL A 218 -2.45 0.95 22.39
C VAL A 218 -1.04 1.43 22.03
N LEU A 219 -0.91 2.55 21.32
CA LEU A 219 0.39 3.14 20.98
C LEU A 219 1.15 3.69 22.20
N ILE A 220 0.43 4.23 23.19
CA ILE A 220 1.03 4.80 24.41
C ILE A 220 1.22 3.78 25.54
N GLN A 221 0.72 2.54 25.38
CA GLN A 221 0.86 1.50 26.39
C GLN A 221 2.28 0.91 26.39
N PRO A 222 2.89 0.67 27.56
CA PRO A 222 4.18 -0.02 27.68
C PRO A 222 4.11 -1.45 27.11
N ARG A 223 5.11 -1.85 26.30
CA ARG A 223 5.19 -3.21 25.75
C ARG A 223 6.48 -3.92 26.17
N GLY A 224 6.36 -5.20 26.57
CA GLY A 224 7.47 -6.05 27.01
C GLY A 224 8.10 -5.63 28.35
N PRO A 225 9.06 -6.40 28.91
CA PRO A 225 9.91 -5.96 30.02
C PRO A 225 11.31 -5.51 29.51
N PRO A 226 11.86 -4.34 29.92
CA PRO A 226 11.30 -3.29 30.76
C PRO A 226 10.44 -2.34 29.91
N GLY A 227 9.12 -2.33 30.13
CA GLY A 227 8.14 -1.81 29.17
C GLY A 227 8.35 -0.36 28.79
N LYS A 228 8.79 -0.13 27.55
CA LYS A 228 8.79 1.18 26.92
C LYS A 228 7.53 1.31 26.08
N PRO A 229 6.81 2.44 26.14
CA PRO A 229 5.71 2.69 25.22
C PRO A 229 6.22 2.80 23.78
N THR A 230 5.34 2.49 22.81
CA THR A 230 5.69 2.59 21.38
C THR A 230 5.97 4.03 20.99
N LEU A 231 5.10 4.92 21.45
CA LEU A 231 5.18 6.36 21.24
C LEU A 231 4.95 7.08 22.57
N SER A 232 5.53 8.26 22.71
CA SER A 232 5.26 9.08 23.88
C SER A 232 3.83 9.62 23.84
N VAL A 233 3.26 9.86 25.03
CA VAL A 233 1.93 10.47 25.14
C VAL A 233 1.91 11.86 24.50
N GLY A 234 2.99 12.63 24.67
CA GLY A 234 3.12 13.96 24.09
C GLY A 234 3.00 13.92 22.57
N THR A 235 3.73 13.03 21.89
CA THR A 235 3.75 12.95 20.43
C THR A 235 2.38 12.57 19.86
N VAL A 236 1.75 11.54 20.42
CA VAL A 236 0.42 11.06 19.99
C VAL A 236 -0.64 12.15 20.19
N VAL A 237 -0.65 12.79 21.36
CA VAL A 237 -1.63 13.83 21.69
C VAL A 237 -1.40 15.06 20.83
N PHE A 238 -0.15 15.52 20.72
CA PHE A 238 0.19 16.71 19.94
C PHE A 238 -0.30 16.55 18.50
N GLU A 239 0.02 15.43 17.86
CA GLU A 239 -0.41 15.15 16.49
C GLU A 239 -1.93 15.20 16.35
N LEU A 240 -2.66 14.47 17.21
CA LEU A 240 -4.13 14.43 17.17
C LEU A 240 -4.74 15.83 17.32
N LEU A 241 -4.17 16.67 18.19
CA LEU A 241 -4.63 18.05 18.42
C LEU A 241 -4.41 18.99 17.22
N GLN A 242 -3.48 18.68 16.31
CA GLN A 242 -3.26 19.45 15.08
C GLN A 242 -4.24 19.05 13.96
N THR A 243 -4.98 17.96 14.11
CA THR A 243 -5.93 17.48 13.11
C THR A 243 -7.37 17.90 13.42
N GLU A 244 -8.28 17.71 12.46
CA GLU A 244 -9.72 17.84 12.67
C GLU A 244 -10.26 16.89 13.76
N ASN A 245 -9.50 15.84 14.10
CA ASN A 245 -9.85 14.83 15.09
C ASN A 245 -9.32 15.15 16.51
N TYR A 246 -9.04 16.43 16.82
CA TYR A 246 -8.52 16.89 18.11
C TYR A 246 -9.31 16.37 19.33
N ALA A 247 -10.62 16.12 19.18
CA ALA A 247 -11.45 15.55 20.23
C ALA A 247 -10.93 14.19 20.75
N ILE A 248 -10.30 13.38 19.88
CA ILE A 248 -9.68 12.11 20.26
C ILE A 248 -8.45 12.36 21.13
N GLY A 249 -7.64 13.37 20.81
CA GLY A 249 -6.48 13.76 21.61
C GLY A 249 -6.88 14.22 23.01
N VAL A 250 -7.92 15.05 23.11
CA VAL A 250 -8.49 15.48 24.41
C VAL A 250 -9.05 14.29 25.19
N GLN A 251 -9.76 13.38 24.53
CA GLN A 251 -10.29 12.17 25.15
C GLN A 251 -9.17 11.26 25.68
N LEU A 252 -8.07 11.12 24.93
CA LEU A 252 -6.91 10.34 25.35
C LEU A 252 -6.28 10.94 26.62
N LEU A 253 -6.10 12.26 26.66
CA LEU A 253 -5.57 12.96 27.83
C LEU A 253 -6.43 12.75 29.07
N ASP A 254 -7.75 12.89 28.94
CA ASP A 254 -8.69 12.64 30.05
C ASP A 254 -8.60 11.20 30.57
N ARG A 255 -8.49 10.20 29.68
CA ARG A 255 -8.33 8.79 30.07
C ARG A 255 -7.00 8.52 30.75
N VAL A 256 -5.90 9.04 30.21
CA VAL A 256 -4.56 8.93 30.83
C VAL A 256 -4.58 9.57 32.21
N TYR A 257 -5.14 10.77 32.33
CA TYR A 257 -5.22 11.48 33.60
C TYR A 257 -6.05 10.72 34.64
N ARG A 258 -7.22 10.20 34.27
CA ARG A 258 -8.04 9.36 35.17
C ARG A 258 -7.33 8.08 35.60
N SER A 259 -6.63 7.43 34.69
CA SER A 259 -5.87 6.21 34.99
C SER A 259 -4.70 6.47 35.94
N ILE A 260 -4.05 7.64 35.85
CA ILE A 260 -3.05 8.10 36.83
C ILE A 260 -3.70 8.33 38.19
N GLN A 261 -4.84 9.03 38.25
CA GLN A 261 -5.55 9.29 39.52
C GLN A 261 -6.07 8.01 40.19
N ALA A 262 -6.49 7.03 39.39
CA ALA A 262 -6.93 5.73 39.88
C ALA A 262 -5.77 4.84 40.39
N GLY A 263 -4.52 5.19 40.05
CA GLY A 263 -3.33 4.41 40.40
C GLY A 263 -3.06 3.20 39.49
N ASP A 264 -3.79 3.08 38.37
CA ASP A 264 -3.58 2.03 37.38
C ASP A 264 -2.25 2.23 36.64
N LEU A 265 -1.93 3.48 36.33
CA LEU A 265 -0.65 3.92 35.78
C LEU A 265 0.30 4.32 36.91
N LYS A 266 1.40 3.57 37.08
CA LYS A 266 2.47 3.87 38.05
C LYS A 266 3.40 5.01 37.58
N THR A 267 2.82 6.10 37.07
CA THR A 267 3.55 7.30 36.64
C THR A 267 2.75 8.54 37.03
N SER A 268 3.41 9.68 37.20
CA SER A 268 2.72 10.96 37.36
C SER A 268 2.67 11.74 36.04
N VAL A 269 1.77 12.72 35.95
CA VAL A 269 1.73 13.64 34.80
C VAL A 269 3.06 14.36 34.62
N LYS A 270 3.75 14.67 35.72
CA LYS A 270 5.08 15.28 35.69
C LYS A 270 6.10 14.33 35.08
N ASP A 271 6.17 13.09 35.56
CA ASP A 271 7.12 12.09 35.05
C ASP A 271 6.90 11.81 33.57
N MET A 272 5.63 11.77 33.13
CA MET A 272 5.26 11.64 31.73
C MET A 272 5.86 12.74 30.85
N VAL A 273 5.86 14.00 31.30
CA VAL A 273 6.46 15.12 30.57
C VAL A 273 7.99 15.12 30.69
N LEU A 274 8.52 14.88 31.89
CA LEU A 274 9.96 14.95 32.17
C LEU A 274 10.76 13.82 31.51
N SER A 275 10.13 12.65 31.29
CA SER A 275 10.75 11.49 30.62
C SER A 275 10.51 11.45 29.11
N ASP A 276 9.73 12.39 28.58
CA ASP A 276 9.45 12.47 27.14
C ASP A 276 10.63 13.11 26.41
N LEU A 277 11.34 12.29 25.64
CA LEU A 277 12.46 12.73 24.81
C LEU A 277 12.02 13.08 23.37
N ASP A 278 10.80 12.74 23.00
CA ASP A 278 10.29 12.85 21.63
C ASP A 278 9.49 14.14 21.43
N THR A 279 8.84 14.66 22.48
CA THR A 279 7.98 15.85 22.42
C THR A 279 8.71 17.11 22.90
N THR A 280 8.63 18.19 22.12
CA THR A 280 9.25 19.47 22.45
C THR A 280 8.51 20.22 23.56
N SER A 281 9.20 21.13 24.28
CA SER A 281 8.57 22.01 25.27
C SER A 281 7.41 22.81 24.69
N ASP A 282 7.58 23.38 23.49
CA ASP A 282 6.52 24.13 22.79
C ASP A 282 5.29 23.28 22.49
N ALA A 283 5.50 22.01 22.09
CA ALA A 283 4.40 21.07 21.86
C ALA A 283 3.64 20.79 23.16
N TRP A 284 4.36 20.57 24.27
CA TRP A 284 3.74 20.38 25.58
C TRP A 284 2.97 21.62 26.07
N ILE A 285 3.45 22.84 25.78
CA ILE A 285 2.71 24.08 26.08
C ILE A 285 1.40 24.13 25.28
N GLN A 286 1.44 23.78 23.99
CA GLN A 286 0.23 23.71 23.17
C GLN A 286 -0.77 22.66 23.69
N ILE A 287 -0.29 21.49 24.11
CA ILE A 287 -1.11 20.47 24.76
C ILE A 287 -1.76 21.04 26.02
N ALA A 288 -0.99 21.71 26.89
CA ALA A 288 -1.51 22.27 28.13
C ALA A 288 -2.59 23.34 27.89
N ASN A 289 -2.40 24.19 26.88
CA ASN A 289 -3.41 25.19 26.49
C ASN A 289 -4.71 24.51 26.04
N LYS A 290 -4.61 23.47 25.20
CA LYS A 290 -5.79 22.68 24.78
C LYS A 290 -6.47 21.95 25.93
N CYS A 291 -5.71 21.44 26.90
CA CYS A 291 -6.26 20.88 28.14
C CYS A 291 -7.06 21.93 28.92
N HIS A 292 -6.52 23.15 29.06
CA HIS A 292 -7.20 24.23 29.75
C HIS A 292 -8.53 24.60 29.06
N ASP A 293 -8.50 24.75 27.73
CA ASP A 293 -9.68 25.07 26.91
C ASP A 293 -10.76 23.97 26.99
N SER A 294 -10.34 22.71 27.18
CA SER A 294 -11.22 21.55 27.25
C SER A 294 -11.71 21.21 28.67
N GLY A 295 -11.37 22.02 29.68
CA GLY A 295 -11.79 21.83 31.07
C GLY A 295 -10.89 20.90 31.92
N LEU A 296 -9.78 20.39 31.36
CA LEU A 296 -8.78 19.58 32.07
C LEU A 296 -7.76 20.47 32.81
N ARG A 297 -8.25 21.40 33.64
CA ARG A 297 -7.45 22.47 34.25
C ARG A 297 -6.33 21.95 35.15
N GLU A 298 -6.59 20.92 35.96
CA GLU A 298 -5.57 20.35 36.85
C GLU A 298 -4.43 19.69 36.07
N MET A 299 -4.76 18.95 35.00
CA MET A 299 -3.77 18.36 34.13
C MET A 299 -2.95 19.43 33.41
N ALA A 300 -3.59 20.48 32.89
CA ALA A 300 -2.92 21.61 32.24
C ALA A 300 -1.88 22.26 33.16
N LEU A 301 -2.24 22.52 34.42
CA LEU A 301 -1.33 23.09 35.42
C LEU A 301 -0.14 22.16 35.71
N GLN A 302 -0.38 20.85 35.82
CA GLN A 302 0.69 19.88 36.07
C GLN A 302 1.66 19.79 34.89
N VAL A 303 1.15 19.81 33.65
CA VAL A 303 1.97 19.82 32.43
C VAL A 303 2.80 21.11 32.35
N GLN A 304 2.18 22.28 32.54
CA GLN A 304 2.90 23.57 32.53
C GLN A 304 4.01 23.63 33.57
N ALA A 305 3.74 23.17 34.80
CA ALA A 305 4.74 23.11 35.85
C ALA A 305 5.91 22.19 35.48
N ALA A 306 5.65 21.06 34.82
CA ALA A 306 6.69 20.15 34.38
C ALA A 306 7.54 20.74 33.23
N VAL A 307 6.92 21.42 32.26
CA VAL A 307 7.65 22.09 31.17
C VAL A 307 8.56 23.19 31.71
N LEU A 308 8.10 24.00 32.67
CA LEU A 308 8.94 25.03 33.30
C LEU A 308 10.18 24.41 33.98
N VAL A 309 10.03 23.26 34.63
CA VAL A 309 11.15 22.54 35.21
C VAL A 309 12.14 22.08 34.11
N LEU A 310 11.65 21.56 32.98
CA LEU A 310 12.52 21.16 31.86
C LEU A 310 13.33 22.34 31.31
N GLU A 311 12.68 23.47 31.06
CA GLU A 311 13.33 24.66 30.50
C GLU A 311 14.36 25.23 31.46
N THR A 312 14.04 25.35 32.75
CA THR A 312 14.97 25.85 33.77
C THR A 312 16.20 24.94 33.92
N VAL A 313 16.02 23.62 33.87
CA VAL A 313 17.14 22.66 33.89
C VAL A 313 17.98 22.78 32.62
N LYS A 314 17.36 22.92 31.46
CA LYS A 314 18.06 23.10 30.18
C LYS A 314 18.91 24.37 30.18
N GLU A 315 18.33 25.50 30.58
CA GLU A 315 19.05 26.77 30.71
C GLU A 315 20.23 26.69 31.69
N ALA A 316 20.05 26.01 32.84
CA ALA A 316 21.12 25.82 33.81
C ALA A 316 22.27 24.97 33.25
N THR A 317 21.93 23.94 32.46
CA THR A 317 22.90 23.04 31.83
C THR A 317 23.67 23.75 30.71
N ASP A 318 22.99 24.53 29.87
CA ASP A 318 23.61 25.34 28.82
C ASP A 318 24.55 26.40 29.39
N LYS A 319 24.15 27.06 30.49
CA LYS A 319 25.02 28.01 31.22
C LYS A 319 26.26 27.33 31.79
N MET A 320 26.14 26.11 32.33
CA MET A 320 27.28 25.34 32.80
C MET A 320 28.22 24.97 31.64
N LEU A 321 27.71 24.41 30.55
CA LEU A 321 28.52 24.01 29.39
C LEU A 321 29.30 25.20 28.79
N ASN A 322 28.65 26.36 28.65
CA ASN A 322 29.27 27.58 28.14
C ASN A 322 30.28 28.21 29.11
N SER A 323 30.31 27.80 30.39
CA SER A 323 31.30 28.26 31.36
C SER A 323 32.60 27.43 31.35
N PHE A 324 32.61 26.28 30.65
CA PHE A 324 33.77 25.41 30.50
C PHE A 324 34.42 25.49 29.10
N SER A 325 33.86 26.27 28.18
CA SER A 325 34.40 26.59 26.84
C SER A 325 35.11 27.93 26.81
#